data_AF-H0EZT0-F1
#
_entry.id   AF-H0EZT0-F1
#
_cell.length_a   1.000
_cell.length_b   1.000
_cell.length_c   1.000
_cell.angle_alpha   90.00
_cell.angle_beta   90.00
_cell.angle_gamma   90.00
#
_symmetry.space_group_name_H-M   'P 1'
#
loop_
_entity.id
_entity.type
_entity.pdbx_description
1 polymer ?
#
loop_
_entity_poly.entity_id
_entity_poly.type
_entity_poly.pdbx_seq_one_letter_code
_entity_poly.pdbx_strand_id
1 'polypeptide(L)'
;MVFALALAFLGTAILRRFTDVDFKTAWFSSAIGGASEMANLAERHGARIDRVATAHSVRVLLVVVAVPFIFQWWGVAGLDPTVPGPRDVHGLGLAALVALTMVGGAAFVKLRLPNPWVLGPMLVAMLLTVSNIELSALPDYVPKAGQLLIGWSLGHRYRPDFFRAAPRFIAAVAGFTVLALMLAFGVGAMLSLWSAAPIPTLILGTTPGGIAEMAITAKVLQLGVPVVTAFHVTRMVFVVIVTGPIYTYLARKQSNSA
;
A
#
# COMPACT_ATOMS: atom_id res chain seq x y z
N MET A 1 5.99 -1.23 -12.06
CA MET A 1 6.61 0.13 -12.00
C MET A 1 6.04 1.07 -13.03
N VAL A 2 6.10 0.73 -14.33
CA VAL A 2 5.52 1.54 -15.42
C VAL A 2 4.06 1.92 -15.16
N PHE A 3 3.24 0.96 -14.70
CA PHE A 3 1.86 1.22 -14.32
C PHE A 3 1.69 2.33 -13.27
N ALA A 4 2.54 2.36 -12.24
CA ALA A 4 2.47 3.39 -11.20
C ALA A 4 2.83 4.78 -11.73
N LEU A 5 3.81 4.88 -12.64
CA LEU A 5 4.13 6.15 -13.31
C LEU A 5 3.00 6.59 -14.23
N ALA A 6 2.43 5.68 -15.02
CA ALA A 6 1.30 5.96 -15.89
C ALA A 6 0.12 6.53 -15.09
N LEU A 7 -0.20 5.93 -13.93
CA LEU A 7 -1.19 6.46 -13.01
C LEU A 7 -0.81 7.84 -12.46
N ALA A 8 0.46 8.09 -12.12
CA ALA A 8 0.90 9.41 -11.67
C ALA A 8 0.70 10.49 -12.74
N PHE A 9 1.06 10.22 -14.00
CA PHE A 9 0.81 11.13 -15.13
C PHE A 9 -0.68 11.33 -15.37
N LEU A 10 -1.46 10.26 -15.40
CA LEU A 10 -2.91 10.29 -15.61
C LEU A 10 -3.62 11.08 -14.50
N GLY A 11 -3.30 10.81 -13.24
CA GLY A 11 -3.85 11.53 -12.09
C GLY A 11 -3.49 13.01 -12.13
N THR A 12 -2.25 13.35 -12.53
CA THR A 12 -1.81 14.73 -12.65
C THR A 12 -2.61 15.47 -13.72
N ALA A 13 -2.83 14.83 -14.87
CA ALA A 13 -3.64 15.39 -15.95
C ALA A 13 -5.10 15.60 -15.52
N ILE A 14 -5.70 14.60 -14.85
CA ILE A 14 -7.08 14.68 -14.35
C ILE A 14 -7.21 15.80 -13.31
N LEU A 15 -6.33 15.85 -12.31
CA LEU A 15 -6.39 16.88 -11.26
C LEU A 15 -6.21 18.27 -11.85
N ARG A 16 -5.28 18.48 -12.80
CA ARG A 16 -5.15 19.78 -13.48
C ARG A 16 -6.35 20.13 -14.35
N ARG A 17 -7.02 19.15 -14.95
CA ARG A 17 -8.16 19.40 -15.84
C ARG A 17 -9.45 19.73 -15.10
N PHE A 18 -9.64 19.13 -13.93
CA PHE A 18 -10.88 19.21 -13.16
C PHE A 18 -10.78 20.08 -11.90
N THR A 19 -9.59 20.51 -11.48
CA THR A 19 -9.38 21.30 -10.27
C THR A 19 -8.37 22.43 -10.49
N ASP A 20 -8.41 23.46 -9.64
CA ASP A 20 -7.57 24.66 -9.75
C ASP A 20 -6.20 24.52 -9.04
N VAL A 21 -5.67 23.30 -8.96
CA VAL A 21 -4.37 23.05 -8.33
C VAL A 21 -3.23 23.23 -9.33
N ASP A 22 -2.10 23.73 -8.83
CA ASP A 22 -0.88 23.85 -9.62
C ASP A 22 -0.30 22.47 -9.98
N PHE A 23 0.57 22.44 -11.00
CA PHE A 23 1.19 21.21 -11.49
C PHE A 23 1.96 20.45 -10.41
N LYS A 24 2.64 21.16 -9.51
CA LYS A 24 3.45 20.57 -8.43
C LYS A 24 2.55 19.81 -7.46
N THR A 25 1.51 20.49 -6.98
CA THR A 25 0.49 19.92 -6.10
C THR A 25 -0.21 18.74 -6.77
N ALA A 26 -0.59 18.84 -8.05
CA ALA A 26 -1.21 17.74 -8.79
C ALA A 26 -0.28 16.51 -8.91
N TRP A 27 0.99 16.73 -9.22
CA TRP A 27 1.99 15.68 -9.39
C TRP A 27 2.22 14.90 -8.10
N PHE A 28 2.52 15.59 -7.01
CA PHE A 28 2.74 14.94 -5.72
C PHE A 28 1.46 14.35 -5.13
N SER A 29 0.28 14.89 -5.45
CA SER A 29 -1.01 14.30 -5.07
C SER A 29 -1.31 12.99 -5.81
N SER A 30 -0.86 12.86 -7.06
CA SER A 30 -1.16 11.72 -7.94
C SER A 30 -0.16 10.58 -7.83
N ALA A 31 1.09 10.88 -7.45
CA ALA A 31 2.11 9.86 -7.26
C ALA A 31 1.67 8.83 -6.21
N ILE A 32 1.77 7.55 -6.54
CA ILE A 32 1.37 6.44 -5.66
C ILE A 32 2.59 6.00 -4.85
N GLY A 33 3.01 6.86 -3.94
CA GLY A 33 4.07 6.64 -2.96
C GLY A 33 3.55 6.64 -1.52
N GLY A 34 4.47 6.58 -0.56
CA GLY A 34 4.16 6.78 0.85
C GLY A 34 3.67 8.21 1.10
N ALA A 35 2.59 8.36 1.88
CA ALA A 35 1.95 9.65 2.10
C ALA A 35 2.89 10.68 2.75
N SER A 36 3.67 10.25 3.75
CA SER A 36 4.64 11.10 4.43
C SER A 36 5.77 11.54 3.50
N GLU A 37 6.23 10.65 2.64
CA GLU A 37 7.32 10.87 1.70
C GLU A 37 6.89 11.82 0.59
N MET A 38 5.66 11.66 0.07
CA MET A 38 5.10 12.56 -0.93
C MET A 38 4.80 13.95 -0.34
N ALA A 39 4.35 14.03 0.91
CA ALA A 39 4.18 15.29 1.62
C ALA A 39 5.52 16.01 1.83
N ASN A 40 6.56 15.30 2.29
CA ASN A 40 7.91 15.86 2.45
C ASN A 40 8.51 16.31 1.10
N LEU A 41 8.30 15.54 0.03
CA LEU A 41 8.78 15.90 -1.30
C LEU A 41 8.01 17.09 -1.88
N ALA A 42 6.71 17.18 -1.61
CA ALA A 42 5.86 18.31 -1.97
C ALA A 42 6.33 19.59 -1.27
N GLU A 43 6.60 19.52 0.04
CA GLU A 43 7.12 20.64 0.83
C GLU A 43 8.43 21.19 0.25
N ARG A 44 9.38 20.31 -0.08
CA ARG A 44 10.67 20.69 -0.70
C ARG A 44 10.52 21.43 -2.03
N HIS A 45 9.43 21.21 -2.76
CA HIS A 45 9.16 21.86 -4.05
C HIS A 45 8.12 23.00 -3.95
N GLY A 46 7.72 23.38 -2.74
CA GLY A 46 6.77 24.46 -2.48
C GLY A 46 5.35 24.14 -2.96
N ALA A 47 4.95 22.87 -2.94
CA ALA A 47 3.59 22.44 -3.26
C ALA A 47 2.68 22.49 -2.01
N ARG A 48 1.36 22.44 -2.21
CA ARG A 48 0.37 22.51 -1.13
C ARG A 48 0.29 21.18 -0.38
N ILE A 49 0.96 21.10 0.76
CA ILE A 49 1.09 19.88 1.60
C ILE A 49 -0.29 19.40 2.08
N ASP A 50 -1.17 20.32 2.46
CA ASP A 50 -2.55 20.06 2.84
C ASP A 50 -3.30 19.28 1.76
N ARG A 51 -3.14 19.66 0.48
CA ARG A 51 -3.79 19.00 -0.66
C ARG A 51 -3.18 17.65 -0.99
N VAL A 52 -1.85 17.53 -0.89
CA VAL A 52 -1.15 16.26 -1.14
C VAL A 52 -1.52 15.22 -0.08
N ALA A 53 -1.48 15.60 1.19
CA ALA A 53 -1.97 14.78 2.28
C ALA A 53 -3.45 14.45 2.09
N THR A 54 -4.25 15.43 1.63
CA THR A 54 -5.66 15.22 1.30
C THR A 54 -5.88 14.11 0.29
N ALA A 55 -5.19 14.20 -0.84
CA ALA A 55 -5.33 13.23 -1.91
C ALA A 55 -4.95 11.81 -1.45
N HIS A 56 -3.89 11.69 -0.67
CA HIS A 56 -3.38 10.40 -0.21
C HIS A 56 -4.32 9.74 0.81
N SER A 57 -4.87 10.50 1.76
CA SER A 57 -5.81 9.93 2.73
C SER A 57 -7.13 9.53 2.08
N VAL A 58 -7.69 10.36 1.17
CA VAL A 58 -8.91 10.00 0.41
C VAL A 58 -8.70 8.71 -0.37
N ARG A 59 -7.56 8.58 -1.05
CA ARG A 59 -7.19 7.37 -1.79
C ARG A 59 -7.14 6.15 -0.88
N VAL A 60 -6.38 6.21 0.21
CA VAL A 60 -6.23 5.09 1.14
C VAL A 60 -7.59 4.70 1.74
N LEU A 61 -8.41 5.68 2.14
CA LEU A 61 -9.74 5.41 2.68
C LEU A 61 -10.62 4.67 1.66
N LEU A 62 -10.69 5.17 0.42
CA LEU A 62 -11.48 4.54 -0.64
C LEU A 62 -10.99 3.12 -0.94
N VAL A 63 -9.68 2.92 -1.02
CA VAL A 63 -9.10 1.60 -1.31
C VAL A 63 -9.35 0.62 -0.17
N VAL A 64 -9.13 1.03 1.08
CA VAL A 64 -9.34 0.18 2.26
C VAL A 64 -10.79 -0.22 2.43
N VAL A 65 -11.72 0.69 2.13
CA VAL A 65 -13.15 0.38 2.20
C VAL A 65 -13.53 -0.48 0.99
N ALA A 66 -13.29 -0.03 -0.24
CA ALA A 66 -13.82 -0.70 -1.42
C ALA A 66 -13.22 -2.09 -1.68
N VAL A 67 -11.90 -2.24 -1.56
CA VAL A 67 -11.21 -3.44 -2.04
C VAL A 67 -11.64 -4.72 -1.30
N PRO A 68 -11.66 -4.78 0.05
CA PRO A 68 -12.10 -5.98 0.75
C PRO A 68 -13.55 -6.38 0.41
N PHE A 69 -14.47 -5.41 0.30
CA PHE A 69 -15.86 -5.69 -0.07
C PHE A 69 -16.00 -6.19 -1.50
N ILE A 70 -15.24 -5.63 -2.45
CA ILE A 70 -15.23 -6.12 -3.85
C ILE A 70 -14.79 -7.59 -3.89
N PHE A 71 -13.70 -7.94 -3.20
CA PHE A 71 -13.22 -9.33 -3.16
C PHE A 71 -14.18 -10.27 -2.43
N GLN A 72 -14.82 -9.81 -1.36
CA GLN A 72 -15.81 -10.59 -0.63
C GLN A 72 -17.06 -10.87 -1.48
N TRP A 73 -17.57 -9.88 -2.21
CA TRP A 73 -18.67 -10.07 -3.15
C TRP A 73 -18.31 -10.95 -4.35
N TRP A 74 -17.05 -10.93 -4.78
CA TRP A 74 -16.54 -11.83 -5.81
C TRP A 74 -16.38 -13.28 -5.31
N GLY A 75 -16.60 -13.56 -4.02
CA GLY A 75 -16.47 -14.91 -3.45
C GLY A 75 -15.02 -15.40 -3.39
N VAL A 76 -14.05 -14.49 -3.47
CA VAL A 76 -12.64 -14.80 -3.49
C VAL A 76 -12.12 -14.95 -2.07
N ALA A 77 -11.91 -16.18 -1.62
CA ALA A 77 -11.23 -16.48 -0.36
C ALA A 77 -10.46 -17.81 -0.46
N GLY A 78 -9.26 -17.87 0.11
CA GLY A 78 -8.52 -19.13 0.30
C GLY A 78 -7.91 -19.74 -0.96
N LEU A 79 -7.51 -18.91 -1.93
CA LEU A 79 -6.95 -19.39 -3.20
C LEU A 79 -5.45 -19.72 -3.16
N ASP A 80 -4.71 -19.22 -2.17
CA ASP A 80 -3.32 -19.64 -1.99
C ASP A 80 -3.27 -20.93 -1.17
N PRO A 81 -2.44 -21.93 -1.57
CA PRO A 81 -2.26 -23.15 -0.81
C PRO A 81 -1.69 -22.79 0.56
N THR A 82 -2.57 -22.80 1.56
CA THR A 82 -2.16 -22.68 2.96
C THR A 82 -1.38 -23.93 3.30
N VAL A 83 -0.05 -23.84 3.31
CA VAL A 83 0.79 -24.85 3.96
C VAL A 83 0.24 -24.96 5.39
N PRO A 84 -0.20 -26.14 5.86
CA PRO A 84 -0.72 -26.29 7.20
C PRO A 84 0.37 -25.89 8.18
N GLY A 85 0.23 -24.72 8.80
CA GLY A 85 1.13 -24.30 9.86
C GLY A 85 0.89 -25.12 11.13
N PRO A 86 1.78 -25.01 12.12
CA PRO A 86 1.61 -25.66 13.42
C PRO A 86 0.22 -25.31 13.98
N ARG A 87 -0.52 -26.32 14.44
CA ARG A 87 -1.84 -26.13 15.06
C ARG A 87 -1.74 -25.98 16.57
N ASP A 88 -0.68 -26.52 17.15
CA ASP A 88 -0.47 -26.52 18.58
C ASP A 88 0.37 -25.32 19.02
N VAL A 89 -0.04 -24.73 20.15
CA VAL A 89 0.67 -23.63 20.78
C VAL A 89 1.68 -24.22 21.75
N HIS A 90 2.97 -24.13 21.42
CA HIS A 90 4.06 -24.50 22.32
C HIS A 90 4.64 -23.24 22.97
N GLY A 91 4.56 -23.12 24.30
CA GLY A 91 4.98 -21.89 25.00
C GLY A 91 6.42 -21.45 24.69
N LEU A 92 7.36 -22.40 24.67
CA LEU A 92 8.76 -22.11 24.32
C LEU A 92 8.93 -21.73 22.85
N GLY A 93 8.25 -22.44 21.95
CA GLY A 93 8.25 -22.13 20.52
C GLY A 93 7.63 -20.78 20.21
N LEU A 94 6.55 -20.41 20.91
CA LEU A 94 5.91 -19.10 20.81
C LEU A 94 6.85 -17.99 21.29
N ALA A 95 7.52 -18.19 22.42
CA ALA A 95 8.51 -17.24 22.94
C ALA A 95 9.68 -17.06 21.95
N ALA A 96 10.19 -18.15 21.37
CA ALA A 96 11.22 -18.10 20.34
C ALA A 96 10.73 -17.39 19.07
N LEU A 97 9.50 -17.67 18.62
CA LEU A 97 8.90 -17.03 17.46
C LEU A 97 8.73 -15.52 17.67
N VAL A 98 8.22 -15.10 18.83
CA VAL A 98 8.09 -13.69 19.20
C VAL A 98 9.47 -13.04 19.28
N ALA A 99 10.45 -13.67 19.91
CA ALA A 99 11.80 -13.13 20.02
C ALA A 99 12.45 -12.94 18.64
N LEU A 100 12.41 -13.97 17.77
CA LEU A 100 13.01 -13.90 16.43
C LEU A 100 12.32 -12.83 15.57
N THR A 101 10.99 -12.75 15.60
CA THR A 101 10.25 -11.74 14.83
C THR A 101 10.49 -10.32 15.35
N MET A 102 10.62 -10.13 16.68
CA MET A 102 11.02 -8.86 17.28
C MET A 102 12.45 -8.46 16.87
N VAL A 103 13.39 -9.39 16.86
CA VAL A 103 14.76 -9.17 16.37
C VAL A 103 14.75 -8.79 14.89
N GLY A 104 13.97 -9.49 14.06
CA GLY A 104 13.79 -9.15 12.65
C GLY A 104 13.25 -7.73 12.45
N GLY A 105 12.22 -7.36 13.20
CA GLY A 105 11.67 -6.00 13.20
C GLY A 105 12.71 -4.96 13.62
N ALA A 106 13.42 -5.18 14.73
CA ALA A 106 14.45 -4.29 15.24
C ALA A 106 15.64 -4.14 14.27
N ALA A 107 16.05 -5.22 13.61
CA ALA A 107 17.08 -5.18 12.56
C ALA A 107 16.64 -4.29 11.39
N PHE A 108 15.38 -4.39 10.95
CA PHE A 108 14.84 -3.54 9.90
C PHE A 108 14.72 -2.08 10.33
N VAL A 109 14.40 -1.80 11.60
CA VAL A 109 14.45 -0.44 12.17
C VAL A 109 15.88 0.11 12.08
N LYS A 110 16.89 -0.67 12.48
CA LYS A 110 18.30 -0.26 12.44
C LYS A 110 18.78 0.02 11.01
N LEU A 111 18.32 -0.77 10.05
CA LEU A 111 18.60 -0.60 8.62
C LEU A 111 17.78 0.52 7.96
N ARG A 112 16.86 1.17 8.70
CA ARG A 112 15.96 2.23 8.20
C ARG A 112 15.14 1.78 6.98
N LEU A 113 14.73 0.51 6.98
CA LEU A 113 13.89 -0.05 5.93
C LEU A 113 12.42 0.37 6.13
N PRO A 114 11.65 0.53 5.05
CA PRO A 114 10.24 0.89 5.14
C PRO A 114 9.44 -0.21 5.83
N ASN A 115 8.43 0.19 6.62
CA ASN A 115 7.53 -0.73 7.33
C ASN A 115 8.25 -1.88 8.08
N PRO A 116 9.19 -1.57 8.98
CA PRO A 116 10.10 -2.55 9.58
C PRO A 116 9.38 -3.63 10.39
N TRP A 117 8.29 -3.26 11.06
CA TRP A 117 7.47 -4.15 11.88
C TRP A 117 6.54 -5.08 11.08
N VAL A 118 6.44 -4.90 9.76
CA VAL A 118 5.79 -5.87 8.86
C VAL A 118 6.85 -6.67 8.12
N LEU A 119 7.82 -6.00 7.49
CA LEU A 119 8.82 -6.66 6.64
C LEU A 119 9.78 -7.55 7.45
N GLY A 120 10.21 -7.11 8.63
CA GLY A 120 11.13 -7.86 9.48
C GLY A 120 10.55 -9.19 9.94
N PRO A 121 9.39 -9.19 10.65
CA PRO A 121 8.70 -10.42 11.03
C PRO A 121 8.34 -11.32 9.84
N MET A 122 7.95 -10.73 8.70
CA MET A 122 7.62 -11.48 7.49
C MET A 122 8.84 -12.20 6.90
N LEU A 123 10.01 -11.55 6.89
CA LEU A 123 11.25 -12.18 6.45
C LEU A 123 11.65 -13.33 7.38
N VAL A 124 11.57 -13.11 8.70
CA VAL A 124 11.85 -14.16 9.70
C VAL A 124 10.92 -15.35 9.49
N ALA A 125 9.61 -15.11 9.38
CA ALA A 125 8.63 -16.17 9.14
C ALA A 125 8.93 -16.91 7.83
N MET A 126 9.26 -16.20 6.75
CA MET A 126 9.63 -16.81 5.47
C MET A 126 10.86 -17.70 5.60
N LEU A 127 11.92 -17.25 6.29
CA LEU A 127 13.14 -18.03 6.50
C LEU A 127 12.88 -19.30 7.31
N LEU A 128 12.05 -19.21 8.36
CA LEU A 128 11.62 -20.37 9.14
C LEU A 128 10.84 -21.36 8.27
N THR A 129 9.87 -20.88 7.49
CA THR A 129 9.06 -21.73 6.59
C THR A 129 9.91 -22.42 5.52
N VAL A 130 10.80 -21.70 4.84
CA VAL A 130 11.70 -22.30 3.81
C VAL A 130 12.67 -23.30 4.43
N SER A 131 13.07 -23.09 5.69
CA SER A 131 13.91 -24.02 6.44
C SER A 131 13.14 -25.21 7.02
N ASN A 132 11.82 -25.32 6.80
CA ASN A 132 10.93 -26.29 7.44
C ASN A 132 11.00 -26.27 8.98
N ILE A 133 11.24 -25.09 9.57
CA ILE A 133 11.28 -24.91 11.02
C ILE A 133 9.91 -24.44 11.50
N GLU A 134 9.26 -25.30 12.29
CA GLU A 134 7.96 -25.06 12.89
C GLU A 134 8.12 -24.83 14.40
N LEU A 135 8.01 -23.57 14.84
CA LEU A 135 8.19 -23.23 16.26
C LEU A 135 6.90 -23.39 17.09
N SER A 136 5.83 -22.69 16.72
CA SER A 136 4.55 -22.72 17.42
C SER A 136 3.45 -22.09 16.57
N ALA A 137 2.21 -22.50 16.79
CA ALA A 137 1.03 -21.76 16.35
C ALA A 137 0.95 -20.41 17.09
N LEU A 138 0.32 -19.40 16.45
CA LEU A 138 -0.17 -18.23 17.17
C LEU A 138 -1.55 -18.57 17.77
N PRO A 139 -1.80 -18.25 19.04
CA PRO A 139 -3.15 -18.37 19.59
C PRO A 139 -4.14 -17.50 18.81
N ASP A 140 -5.35 -18.01 18.55
CA ASP A 140 -6.36 -17.36 17.70
C ASP A 140 -6.73 -15.93 18.13
N TYR A 141 -6.60 -15.62 19.42
CA TYR A 141 -6.90 -14.29 19.94
C TYR A 141 -5.83 -13.25 19.55
N VAL A 142 -4.58 -13.65 19.28
CA VAL A 142 -3.48 -12.72 18.97
C VAL A 142 -3.69 -12.04 17.61
N PRO A 143 -3.92 -12.75 16.49
CA PRO A 143 -4.23 -12.10 15.22
C PRO A 143 -5.50 -11.25 15.27
N LYS A 144 -6.54 -11.70 15.98
CA LYS A 144 -7.81 -10.96 16.15
C LYS A 144 -7.60 -9.65 16.90
N ALA A 145 -6.86 -9.67 18.00
CA ALA A 145 -6.49 -8.47 18.75
C ALA A 145 -5.64 -7.52 17.90
N GLY A 146 -4.66 -8.05 17.15
CA GLY A 146 -3.86 -7.26 16.21
C GLY A 146 -4.72 -6.57 15.14
N GLN A 147 -5.67 -7.27 14.54
CA GLN A 147 -6.60 -6.71 13.57
C GLN A 147 -7.48 -5.60 14.17
N LEU A 148 -7.98 -5.79 15.40
CA LEU A 148 -8.76 -4.77 16.11
C LEU A 148 -7.94 -3.50 16.36
N LEU A 149 -6.71 -3.64 16.85
CA LEU A 149 -5.80 -2.51 17.13
C LEU A 149 -5.41 -1.77 15.85
N ILE A 150 -5.16 -2.49 14.76
CA ILE A 150 -4.86 -1.86 13.47
C ILE A 150 -6.09 -1.13 12.93
N GLY A 151 -7.28 -1.75 13.02
CA GLY A 151 -8.55 -1.11 12.64
C GLY A 151 -8.81 0.17 13.42
N TRP A 152 -8.59 0.15 14.74
CA TRP A 152 -8.66 1.35 15.58
C TRP A 152 -7.64 2.40 15.13
N SER A 153 -6.36 2.03 15.01
CA SER A 153 -5.31 2.97 14.60
C SER A 153 -5.59 3.60 13.24
N LEU A 154 -6.18 2.84 12.31
CA LEU A 154 -6.55 3.33 10.99
C LEU A 154 -7.75 4.28 11.10
N GLY A 155 -8.79 3.92 11.85
CA GLY A 155 -9.96 4.75 12.08
C GLY A 155 -9.62 6.12 12.70
N HIS A 156 -8.69 6.15 13.66
CA HIS A 156 -8.27 7.40 14.31
C HIS A 156 -7.59 8.39 13.35
N ARG A 157 -7.01 7.91 12.23
CA ARG A 157 -6.34 8.78 11.24
C ARG A 157 -7.31 9.58 10.37
N TYR A 158 -8.60 9.25 10.36
CA TYR A 158 -9.59 9.89 9.50
C TYR A 158 -10.55 10.76 10.34
N ARG A 159 -10.43 12.09 10.21
CA ARG A 159 -11.35 13.06 10.85
C ARG A 159 -12.33 13.61 9.81
N PRO A 160 -13.64 13.75 10.13
CA PRO A 160 -14.65 14.26 9.19
C PRO A 160 -14.36 15.67 8.67
N ASP A 161 -13.67 16.50 9.46
CA ASP A 161 -13.36 17.90 9.11
C ASP A 161 -12.50 18.02 7.86
N PHE A 162 -11.75 16.97 7.53
CA PHE A 162 -10.93 16.86 6.34
C PHE A 162 -11.71 16.98 5.02
N PHE A 163 -12.98 16.57 5.01
CA PHE A 163 -13.80 16.55 3.80
C PHE A 163 -14.41 17.91 3.43
N ARG A 164 -14.37 18.89 4.35
CA ARG A 164 -15.12 20.15 4.20
C ARG A 164 -14.34 21.25 3.45
N ALA A 165 -13.02 21.16 3.35
CA ALA A 165 -12.21 22.27 2.82
C ALA A 165 -12.19 22.36 1.28
N ALA A 166 -12.41 21.25 0.56
CA ALA A 166 -12.22 21.23 -0.90
C ALA A 166 -13.00 20.13 -1.63
N PRO A 167 -14.34 20.23 -1.72
CA PRO A 167 -15.18 19.18 -2.27
C PRO A 167 -14.83 18.82 -3.73
N ARG A 168 -14.56 19.82 -4.59
CA ARG A 168 -14.20 19.59 -6.00
C ARG A 168 -12.87 18.84 -6.16
N PHE A 169 -11.87 19.14 -5.32
CA PHE A 169 -10.58 18.45 -5.35
C PHE A 169 -10.72 17.01 -4.85
N ILE A 170 -11.44 16.82 -3.74
CA ILE A 170 -11.71 15.49 -3.16
C ILE A 170 -12.47 14.63 -4.16
N ALA A 171 -13.49 15.18 -4.83
CA ALA A 171 -14.25 14.46 -5.86
C ALA A 171 -13.36 14.03 -7.03
N ALA A 172 -12.46 14.91 -7.50
CA ALA A 172 -11.51 14.57 -8.56
C ALA A 172 -10.51 13.47 -8.13
N VAL A 173 -9.98 13.54 -6.90
CA VAL A 173 -9.13 12.49 -6.33
C VAL A 173 -9.89 11.17 -6.20
N ALA A 174 -11.14 11.22 -5.73
CA ALA A 174 -11.97 10.03 -5.58
C ALA A 174 -12.24 9.38 -6.94
N GLY A 175 -12.64 10.16 -7.94
CA GLY A 175 -12.84 9.69 -9.32
C GLY A 175 -11.57 9.09 -9.91
N PHE A 176 -10.42 9.75 -9.74
CA PHE A 176 -9.12 9.19 -10.15
C PHE A 176 -8.80 7.89 -9.41
N THR A 177 -9.09 7.80 -8.10
CA THR A 177 -8.85 6.59 -7.31
C THR A 177 -9.69 5.42 -7.80
N VAL A 178 -10.97 5.65 -8.11
CA VAL A 178 -11.85 4.63 -8.69
C VAL A 178 -11.34 4.18 -10.07
N LEU A 179 -10.92 5.11 -10.92
CA LEU A 179 -10.30 4.78 -12.21
C LEU A 179 -9.02 3.96 -12.03
N ALA A 180 -8.15 4.36 -11.10
CA ALA A 180 -6.92 3.65 -10.80
C ALA A 180 -7.18 2.23 -10.26
N LEU A 181 -8.24 2.04 -9.47
CA LEU A 181 -8.71 0.73 -9.04
C LEU A 181 -9.16 -0.13 -10.22
N MET A 182 -10.03 0.40 -11.10
CA MET A 182 -10.48 -0.33 -12.30
C MET A 182 -9.30 -0.76 -13.18
N LEU A 183 -8.34 0.14 -13.40
CA LEU A 183 -7.13 -0.16 -14.15
C LEU A 183 -6.25 -1.19 -13.43
N ALA A 184 -6.16 -1.15 -12.10
CA ALA A 184 -5.40 -2.13 -11.32
C ALA A 184 -5.99 -3.53 -11.41
N PHE A 185 -7.33 -3.66 -11.43
CA PHE A 185 -8.03 -4.92 -11.70
C PHE A 185 -7.67 -5.47 -13.09
N GLY A 186 -7.74 -4.62 -14.12
CA GLY A 186 -7.38 -5.01 -15.49
C GLY A 186 -5.91 -5.43 -15.62
N VAL A 187 -4.98 -4.66 -15.06
CA VAL A 187 -3.54 -4.98 -15.09
C VAL A 187 -3.23 -6.23 -14.27
N GLY A 188 -3.87 -6.40 -13.10
CA GLY A 188 -3.71 -7.59 -12.26
C GLY A 188 -4.17 -8.86 -12.97
N ALA A 189 -5.32 -8.80 -13.66
CA ALA A 189 -5.80 -9.90 -14.51
C ALA A 189 -4.88 -10.15 -15.72
N MET A 190 -4.33 -9.11 -16.34
CA MET A 190 -3.37 -9.29 -17.44
C MET A 190 -2.06 -9.95 -16.96
N LEU A 191 -1.60 -9.60 -15.75
CA LEU A 191 -0.40 -10.20 -15.17
C LEU A 191 -0.58 -11.68 -14.84
N SER A 192 -1.80 -12.16 -14.61
CA SER A 192 -2.04 -13.59 -14.34
C SER A 192 -1.78 -14.47 -15.55
N LEU A 193 -1.75 -13.90 -16.76
CA LEU A 193 -1.40 -14.65 -17.97
C LEU A 193 0.09 -15.04 -18.01
N TRP A 194 0.92 -14.37 -17.20
CA TRP A 194 2.38 -14.52 -17.16
C TRP A 194 2.90 -14.94 -15.78
N SER A 195 2.01 -15.23 -14.84
CA SER A 195 2.33 -15.49 -13.44
C SER A 195 1.55 -16.69 -12.93
N ALA A 196 2.21 -17.52 -12.12
CA ALA A 196 1.56 -18.63 -11.42
C ALA A 196 0.76 -18.18 -10.18
N ALA A 197 0.86 -16.90 -9.78
CA ALA A 197 0.16 -16.38 -8.62
C ALA A 197 -1.35 -16.20 -8.90
N PRO A 198 -2.23 -16.40 -7.89
CA PRO A 198 -3.66 -16.17 -8.03
C PRO A 198 -3.98 -14.75 -8.53
N ILE A 199 -4.95 -14.63 -9.44
CA ILE A 199 -5.45 -13.33 -9.95
C ILE A 199 -5.70 -12.33 -8.81
N PRO A 200 -6.34 -12.71 -7.70
CA PRO A 200 -6.61 -11.80 -6.58
C PRO A 200 -5.35 -11.25 -5.90
N THR A 201 -4.32 -12.09 -5.75
CA THR A 201 -3.01 -11.70 -5.22
C THR A 201 -2.34 -10.67 -6.14
N LEU A 202 -2.45 -10.84 -7.46
CA LEU A 202 -1.90 -9.90 -8.44
C LEU A 202 -2.67 -8.58 -8.50
N ILE A 203 -4.00 -8.63 -8.52
CA ILE A 203 -4.86 -7.43 -8.45
C ILE A 203 -4.59 -6.65 -7.17
N LEU A 204 -4.52 -7.34 -6.03
CA LEU A 204 -4.23 -6.71 -4.76
C LEU A 204 -2.82 -6.09 -4.76
N GLY A 205 -1.83 -6.75 -5.38
CA GLY A 205 -0.48 -6.25 -5.56
C GLY A 205 -0.37 -5.00 -6.47
N THR A 206 -1.19 -4.88 -7.51
CA THR A 206 -1.18 -3.72 -8.44
C THR A 206 -1.99 -2.53 -7.93
N THR A 207 -2.90 -2.77 -6.98
CA THR A 207 -3.80 -1.77 -6.42
C THR A 207 -3.06 -0.61 -5.75
N PRO A 208 -3.48 0.65 -5.96
CA PRO A 208 -2.85 1.83 -5.36
C PRO A 208 -3.21 2.00 -3.86
N GLY A 209 -2.79 1.07 -3.01
CA GLY A 209 -2.98 1.10 -1.55
C GLY A 209 -1.68 1.30 -0.76
N GLY A 210 -1.79 1.47 0.55
CA GLY A 210 -0.63 1.46 1.45
C GLY A 210 -0.15 0.03 1.73
N ILE A 211 1.14 -0.12 2.09
CA ILE A 211 1.77 -1.43 2.30
C ILE A 211 1.06 -2.20 3.42
N ALA A 212 0.80 -1.54 4.54
CA ALA A 212 0.22 -2.18 5.72
C ALA A 212 -1.21 -2.64 5.45
N GLU A 213 -2.01 -1.77 4.85
CA GLU A 213 -3.41 -2.02 4.55
C GLU A 213 -3.57 -3.20 3.57
N MET A 214 -2.78 -3.20 2.48
CA MET A 214 -2.87 -4.26 1.48
C MET A 214 -2.29 -5.59 1.98
N ALA A 215 -1.28 -5.58 2.85
CA ALA A 215 -0.79 -6.78 3.51
C ALA A 215 -1.85 -7.40 4.45
N ILE A 216 -2.62 -6.57 5.16
CA ILE A 216 -3.72 -7.04 6.02
C ILE A 216 -4.87 -7.56 5.18
N THR A 217 -5.28 -6.84 4.13
CA THR A 217 -6.31 -7.32 3.20
C THR A 217 -5.92 -8.66 2.60
N ALA A 218 -4.65 -8.82 2.19
CA ALA A 218 -4.14 -10.09 1.69
C ALA A 218 -4.25 -11.19 2.76
N LYS A 219 -3.88 -10.88 4.01
CA LYS A 219 -3.97 -11.86 5.11
C LYS A 219 -5.41 -12.27 5.40
N VAL A 220 -6.34 -11.32 5.43
CA VAL A 220 -7.76 -11.57 5.69
C VAL A 220 -8.39 -12.40 4.58
N LEU A 221 -8.06 -12.10 3.32
CA LEU A 221 -8.54 -12.84 2.15
C LEU A 221 -7.78 -14.17 1.94
N GLN A 222 -6.81 -14.50 2.80
CA GLN A 222 -5.93 -15.67 2.68
C GLN A 222 -5.23 -15.73 1.31
N LEU A 223 -4.68 -14.60 0.90
CA LEU A 223 -3.88 -14.40 -0.29
C LEU A 223 -2.40 -14.24 0.08
N GLY A 224 -1.53 -14.33 -0.92
CA GLY A 224 -0.08 -14.22 -0.79
C GLY A 224 0.40 -12.87 -0.29
N VAL A 225 0.38 -12.68 1.04
CA VAL A 225 0.91 -11.49 1.74
C VAL A 225 2.32 -11.12 1.29
N PRO A 226 3.28 -12.07 1.13
CA PRO A 226 4.63 -11.73 0.69
C PRO A 226 4.67 -11.14 -0.72
N VAL A 227 3.89 -11.68 -1.65
CA VAL A 227 3.83 -11.23 -3.04
C VAL A 227 3.22 -9.82 -3.10
N VAL A 228 2.09 -9.60 -2.43
CA VAL A 228 1.43 -8.29 -2.35
C VAL A 228 2.37 -7.25 -1.76
N THR A 229 3.05 -7.61 -0.67
CA THR A 229 4.01 -6.74 0.02
C THR A 229 5.20 -6.40 -0.88
N ALA A 230 5.76 -7.38 -1.60
CA ALA A 230 6.85 -7.16 -2.54
C ALA A 230 6.49 -6.18 -3.65
N PHE A 231 5.28 -6.29 -4.22
CA PHE A 231 4.78 -5.34 -5.21
C PHE A 231 4.73 -3.91 -4.65
N HIS A 232 4.20 -3.76 -3.43
CA HIS A 232 4.02 -2.45 -2.80
C HIS A 232 5.34 -1.81 -2.38
N VAL A 233 6.26 -2.58 -1.80
CA VAL A 233 7.59 -2.10 -1.39
C VAL A 233 8.39 -1.67 -2.62
N THR A 234 8.47 -2.53 -3.64
CA THR A 234 9.20 -2.22 -4.87
C THR A 234 8.63 -0.97 -5.54
N ARG A 235 7.31 -0.85 -5.59
CA ARG A 235 6.62 0.35 -6.12
C ARG A 235 6.95 1.58 -5.31
N MET A 236 6.88 1.51 -3.98
CA MET A 236 7.15 2.65 -3.10
C MET A 236 8.58 3.15 -3.27
N VAL A 237 9.58 2.25 -3.21
CA VAL A 237 10.99 2.60 -3.39
C VAL A 237 11.21 3.25 -4.74
N PHE A 238 10.71 2.63 -5.80
CA PHE A 238 10.82 3.15 -7.17
C PHE A 238 10.20 4.54 -7.31
N VAL A 239 8.96 4.73 -6.85
CA VAL A 239 8.23 6.00 -6.98
C VAL A 239 8.93 7.10 -6.16
N VAL A 240 9.33 6.84 -4.92
CA VAL A 240 10.02 7.84 -4.09
C VAL A 240 11.32 8.33 -4.73
N ILE A 241 12.10 7.43 -5.33
CA ILE A 241 13.36 7.78 -6.01
C ILE A 241 13.10 8.58 -7.29
N VAL A 242 12.10 8.19 -8.07
CA VAL A 242 11.89 8.69 -9.44
C VAL A 242 11.02 9.95 -9.48
N THR A 243 10.08 10.14 -8.55
CA THR A 243 9.09 11.23 -8.57
C THR A 243 9.73 12.63 -8.54
N GLY A 244 10.79 12.83 -7.73
CA GLY A 244 11.48 14.12 -7.62
C GLY A 244 12.26 14.51 -8.88
N PRO A 245 13.15 13.64 -9.40
CA PRO A 245 13.86 13.87 -10.65
C PRO A 245 12.92 14.12 -11.84
N ILE A 246 11.86 13.30 -11.99
CA ILE A 246 10.88 13.49 -13.07
C ILE A 246 10.18 14.83 -12.94
N TYR A 247 9.75 15.22 -11.74
CA TYR A 247 9.13 16.53 -11.52
C TYR A 247 10.06 17.67 -11.97
N THR A 248 11.32 17.62 -11.56
CA THR A 248 12.31 18.68 -11.87
C THR A 248 12.52 18.80 -13.39
N TYR A 249 12.60 17.67 -14.09
CA TYR A 249 12.71 17.65 -15.55
C TYR A 249 11.46 18.23 -16.24
N LEU A 250 10.26 17.82 -15.81
CA LEU A 250 9.01 18.31 -16.37
C LEU A 250 8.79 19.80 -16.10
N ALA A 251 9.17 20.28 -14.92
CA ALA A 251 9.07 21.69 -14.55
C ALA A 251 9.97 22.59 -15.42
N ARG A 252 11.20 22.14 -15.72
CA ARG A 252 12.11 22.86 -16.65
C ARG A 252 11.52 22.95 -18.06
N LYS A 253 10.91 21.87 -18.55
CA LYS A 253 10.31 21.86 -19.89
C LYS A 253 9.12 22.82 -20.00
N GLN A 254 8.28 22.92 -18.97
CA GLN A 254 7.18 23.90 -18.95
C GLN A 254 7.68 25.35 -18.89
N SER A 255 8.77 25.62 -18.15
CA SER A 255 9.37 26.95 -18.11
C SER A 255 10.01 27.39 -19.42
N ASN A 256 10.46 26.45 -20.27
CA ASN A 256 11.04 26.75 -21.58
C ASN A 256 10.00 26.87 -22.71
N SER A 257 8.72 26.57 -22.43
CA SER A 257 7.62 26.64 -23.41
C SER A 257 6.62 27.76 -23.10
N ALA A 258 6.87 28.57 -22.07
CA ALA A 258 6.14 29.78 -21.70
C ALA A 258 7.00 31.00 -22.04
#